data_AF-B4VTE2-F1
#
_entry.id   AF-B4VTE2-F1
#
_cell.length_a   1.000
_cell.length_b   1.000
_cell.length_c   1.000
_cell.angle_alpha   90.00
_cell.angle_beta   90.00
_cell.angle_gamma   90.00
#
_symmetry.space_group_name_H-M   'P 1'
#
loop_
_entity.id
_entity.type
_entity.pdbx_description
1 polymer ?
#
loop_
_entity_poly.entity_id
_entity_poly.type
_entity_poly.pdbx_seq_one_letter_code
_entity_poly.pdbx_strand_id
1 'polypeptide(L)'
;MPDVQLLSPRQLTLSIQLDLQKIQPYCGTPIAAIYADSLLRTLRTIRDQFPFEPLTEVLMAFYDAIAFENRWINYQANQYKEVCDLLTTLVDSQLSNEEVEQAILRLEDFGFDTLPFGIEFNSGIELDKDEN
;
A
#
# COMPACT_ATOMS: atom_id res chain seq x y z
N MET A 1 3.35 -31.33 12.11
CA MET A 1 3.18 -30.10 11.30
C MET A 1 3.72 -28.97 12.14
N PRO A 2 4.57 -28.07 11.63
CA PRO A 2 5.01 -26.92 12.42
C PRO A 2 3.78 -26.06 12.72
N ASP A 3 3.60 -25.69 13.99
CA ASP A 3 2.58 -24.73 14.39
C ASP A 3 2.86 -23.41 13.68
N VAL A 4 2.00 -23.04 12.73
CA VAL A 4 2.05 -21.73 12.11
C VAL A 4 1.62 -20.74 13.20
N GLN A 5 2.59 -20.02 13.78
CA GLN A 5 2.28 -18.91 14.67
C GLN A 5 1.51 -17.86 13.86
N LEU A 6 0.21 -17.78 14.11
CA LEU A 6 -0.64 -16.71 13.62
C LEU A 6 -0.20 -15.42 14.30
N LEU A 7 0.36 -14.49 13.53
CA LEU A 7 0.70 -13.15 13.99
C LEU A 7 -0.59 -12.31 14.00
N SER A 8 -0.74 -11.44 14.99
CA SER A 8 -1.88 -10.52 15.01
C SER A 8 -1.76 -9.46 13.92
N PRO A 9 -2.88 -8.85 13.48
CA PRO A 9 -2.85 -7.75 12.50
C PRO A 9 -1.88 -6.64 12.94
N ARG A 10 -1.92 -6.29 14.23
CA ARG A 10 -1.04 -5.29 14.82
C ARG A 10 0.44 -5.66 14.71
N GLN A 11 0.80 -6.93 14.95
CA GLN A 11 2.18 -7.39 14.82
C GLN A 11 2.66 -7.29 13.38
N LEU A 12 1.81 -7.69 12.42
CA LEU A 12 2.13 -7.60 11.00
C LEU A 12 2.26 -6.14 10.54
N THR A 13 1.37 -5.24 10.98
CA THR A 13 1.47 -3.80 10.68
C THR A 13 2.74 -3.17 11.25
N LEU A 14 3.14 -3.56 12.47
CA LEU A 14 4.42 -3.11 13.05
C LEU A 14 5.63 -3.61 12.24
N SER A 15 5.58 -4.84 11.71
CA SER A 15 6.62 -5.35 10.80
C SER A 15 6.67 -4.56 9.50
N ILE A 16 5.51 -4.19 8.93
CA ILE A 16 5.44 -3.33 7.74
C ILE A 16 6.06 -1.97 8.02
N GLN A 17 5.69 -1.30 9.12
CA GLN A 17 6.28 -0.01 9.50
C GLN A 17 7.80 -0.08 9.65
N LEU A 18 8.31 -1.15 10.24
CA LEU A 18 9.74 -1.36 10.40
C LEU A 18 10.45 -1.55 9.05
N ASP A 19 9.87 -2.29 8.11
CA ASP A 19 10.45 -2.42 6.77
C ASP A 19 10.32 -1.13 5.95
N LEU A 20 9.23 -0.36 6.12
CA LEU A 20 9.08 0.99 5.55
C LEU A 20 10.16 1.95 6.07
N GLN A 21 10.53 1.87 7.34
CA GLN A 21 11.64 2.66 7.89
C GLN A 21 12.98 2.21 7.34
N LYS A 22 13.18 0.89 7.18
CA LYS A 22 14.44 0.34 6.69
C LYS A 22 14.66 0.57 5.21
N ILE A 23 13.63 0.57 4.36
CA ILE A 23 13.81 0.78 2.91
C ILE A 23 14.24 2.22 2.58
N GLN A 24 13.83 3.20 3.39
CA GLN A 24 14.10 4.64 3.18
C GLN A 24 15.58 4.97 2.89
N PRO A 25 16.57 4.63 3.75
CA PRO A 25 17.97 4.95 3.50
C PRO A 25 18.59 4.21 2.31
N TYR A 26 17.94 3.17 1.79
CA TYR A 26 18.45 2.34 0.70
C TYR A 26 17.72 2.56 -0.62
N CYS A 27 16.78 3.52 -0.71
CA CYS A 27 16.08 3.84 -1.95
C CYS A 27 17.08 4.12 -3.09
N GLY A 28 16.79 3.57 -4.28
CA GLY A 28 17.69 3.64 -5.43
C GLY A 28 18.93 2.73 -5.37
N THR A 29 19.06 1.89 -4.33
CA THR A 29 20.16 0.93 -4.21
C THR A 29 19.65 -0.53 -4.28
N PRO A 30 20.49 -1.50 -4.68
CA PRO A 30 20.11 -2.91 -4.68
C PRO A 30 19.73 -3.46 -3.30
N ILE A 31 20.19 -2.84 -2.20
CA ILE A 31 19.90 -3.27 -0.83
C ILE A 31 18.39 -3.09 -0.51
N ALA A 32 17.72 -2.10 -1.11
CA ALA A 32 16.28 -1.89 -0.92
C ALA A 32 15.43 -3.12 -1.29
N ALA A 33 15.92 -3.99 -2.20
CA ALA A 33 15.21 -5.20 -2.60
C ALA A 33 14.92 -6.16 -1.44
N ILE A 34 15.79 -6.20 -0.42
CA ILE A 34 15.61 -7.05 0.76
C ILE A 34 14.38 -6.58 1.56
N TYR A 35 14.26 -5.27 1.73
CA TYR A 35 13.14 -4.68 2.47
C TYR A 35 11.85 -4.68 1.64
N ALA A 36 11.95 -4.48 0.33
CA ALA A 36 10.81 -4.62 -0.58
C ALA A 36 10.25 -6.06 -0.58
N ASP A 37 11.09 -7.10 -0.67
CA ASP A 37 10.63 -8.50 -0.57
C ASP A 37 9.96 -8.78 0.78
N SER A 38 10.54 -8.30 1.88
CA SER A 38 9.95 -8.43 3.21
C SER A 38 8.59 -7.73 3.33
N LEU A 39 8.47 -6.50 2.81
CA LEU A 39 7.20 -5.75 2.73
C LEU A 39 6.15 -6.53 1.96
N LEU A 40 6.46 -6.94 0.73
CA LEU A 40 5.54 -7.63 -0.16
C LEU A 40 5.04 -8.97 0.45
N ARG A 41 5.92 -9.71 1.12
CA ARG A 41 5.55 -10.94 1.82
C ARG A 41 4.65 -10.68 3.01
N THR A 42 4.94 -9.65 3.80
CA THR A 42 4.15 -9.31 4.99
C THR A 42 2.77 -8.80 4.61
N LEU A 43 2.68 -7.94 3.58
CA LEU A 43 1.41 -7.47 3.00
C LEU A 43 0.56 -8.65 2.51
N ARG A 44 1.16 -9.59 1.77
CA ARG A 44 0.47 -10.81 1.35
C ARG A 44 -0.01 -11.66 2.54
N THR A 45 0.81 -11.75 3.59
CA THR A 45 0.45 -12.50 4.80
C THR A 45 -0.77 -11.89 5.50
N ILE A 46 -0.86 -10.56 5.58
CA ILE A 46 -2.04 -9.87 6.12
C ILE A 46 -3.27 -10.19 5.28
N ARG A 47 -3.19 -10.07 3.95
CA ARG A 47 -4.30 -10.40 3.05
C ARG A 47 -4.79 -11.83 3.26
N ASP A 48 -3.87 -12.78 3.38
CA ASP A 48 -4.21 -14.20 3.47
C ASP A 48 -4.81 -14.55 4.86
N GLN A 49 -4.42 -13.85 5.94
CA GLN A 49 -4.91 -14.11 7.31
C GLN A 49 -6.11 -13.25 7.70
N PHE A 50 -6.22 -12.03 7.17
CA PHE A 50 -7.18 -11.00 7.57
C PHE A 50 -7.85 -10.32 6.36
N PRO A 51 -8.45 -11.08 5.42
CA PRO A 51 -8.93 -10.55 4.14
C PRO A 51 -10.09 -9.56 4.24
N PHE A 52 -10.81 -9.53 5.37
CA PHE A 52 -12.02 -8.70 5.56
C PHE A 52 -11.80 -7.55 6.55
N GLU A 53 -10.58 -7.33 7.02
CA GLU A 53 -10.27 -6.20 7.89
C GLU A 53 -10.14 -4.92 7.05
N PRO A 54 -10.77 -3.79 7.45
CA PRO A 54 -10.69 -2.52 6.71
C PRO A 54 -9.25 -2.06 6.40
N LEU A 55 -8.32 -2.26 7.35
CA LEU A 55 -6.91 -1.91 7.15
C LEU A 55 -6.26 -2.73 6.03
N THR A 56 -6.72 -3.98 5.81
CA THR A 56 -6.20 -4.84 4.74
C THR A 56 -6.45 -4.21 3.37
N GLU A 57 -7.58 -3.53 3.16
CA GLU A 57 -7.87 -2.87 1.89
C GLU A 57 -6.86 -1.77 1.57
N VAL A 58 -6.55 -0.89 2.55
CA VAL A 58 -5.53 0.15 2.42
C VAL A 58 -4.16 -0.46 2.12
N LEU A 59 -3.82 -1.56 2.81
CA LEU A 59 -2.56 -2.26 2.59
C LEU A 59 -2.48 -2.94 1.21
N MET A 60 -3.60 -3.37 0.65
CA MET A 60 -3.66 -3.95 -0.70
C MET A 60 -3.53 -2.90 -1.79
N ALA A 61 -4.14 -1.72 -1.62
CA ALA A 61 -3.90 -0.58 -2.50
C ALA A 61 -2.40 -0.20 -2.53
N PHE A 62 -1.76 -0.16 -1.36
CA PHE A 62 -0.32 0.06 -1.27
C PHE A 62 0.50 -1.07 -1.92
N TYR A 63 0.14 -2.34 -1.64
CA TYR A 63 0.79 -3.51 -2.23
C TYR A 63 0.76 -3.45 -3.76
N ASP A 64 -0.41 -3.18 -4.36
CA ASP A 64 -0.56 -3.13 -5.80
C ASP A 64 0.34 -2.05 -6.42
N ALA A 65 0.38 -0.86 -5.81
CA ALA A 65 1.23 0.23 -6.25
C ALA A 65 2.73 -0.14 -6.30
N ILE A 66 3.24 -0.82 -5.27
CA ILE A 66 4.67 -1.14 -5.17
C ILE A 66 5.05 -2.44 -5.87
N ALA A 67 4.13 -3.41 -5.96
CA ALA A 67 4.38 -4.72 -6.55
C ALA A 67 4.30 -4.68 -8.08
N PHE A 68 3.38 -3.89 -8.63
CA PHE A 68 3.20 -3.78 -10.07
C PHE A 68 4.50 -3.36 -10.74
N GLU A 69 4.98 -4.17 -11.69
CA GLU A 69 6.23 -3.95 -12.43
C GLU A 69 7.46 -3.61 -11.58
N ASN A 70 7.49 -4.05 -10.31
CA ASN A 70 8.54 -3.68 -9.35
C ASN A 70 8.70 -2.17 -9.14
N ARG A 71 7.60 -1.41 -9.20
CA ARG A 71 7.58 0.04 -9.00
C ARG A 71 8.10 0.49 -7.64
N TRP A 72 8.23 -0.41 -6.66
CA TRP A 72 8.99 -0.17 -5.42
C TRP A 72 10.39 0.44 -5.67
N ILE A 73 11.03 0.16 -6.82
CA ILE A 73 12.34 0.72 -7.19
C ILE A 73 12.27 2.24 -7.45
N ASN A 74 11.11 2.72 -7.92
CA ASN A 74 10.92 4.09 -8.41
C ASN A 74 10.49 5.06 -7.32
N TYR A 75 10.02 4.56 -6.17
CA TYR A 75 9.56 5.40 -5.07
C TYR A 75 10.70 5.90 -4.19
N GLN A 76 10.53 7.12 -3.68
CA GLN A 76 11.53 7.83 -2.89
C GLN A 76 11.34 7.62 -1.38
N ALA A 77 12.39 7.90 -0.62
CA ALA A 77 12.39 7.73 0.83
C ALA A 77 11.27 8.53 1.54
N ASN A 78 10.96 9.74 1.08
CA ASN A 78 9.86 10.53 1.63
C ASN A 78 8.50 9.84 1.42
N GLN A 79 8.25 9.23 0.26
CA GLN A 79 6.99 8.53 -0.01
C GLN A 79 6.79 7.35 0.95
N TYR A 80 7.84 6.55 1.18
CA TYR A 80 7.79 5.47 2.18
C TYR A 80 7.62 5.97 3.61
N LYS A 81 8.16 7.14 3.94
CA LYS A 81 7.96 7.78 5.24
C LYS A 81 6.49 8.19 5.44
N GLU A 82 5.87 8.84 4.44
CA GLU A 82 4.46 9.23 4.51
C GLU A 82 3.53 8.03 4.72
N VAL A 83 3.81 6.89 4.07
CA VAL A 83 3.06 5.64 4.31
C VAL A 83 3.28 5.13 5.74
N CYS A 84 4.50 5.19 6.27
CA CYS A 84 4.78 4.78 7.65
C CYS A 84 4.01 5.66 8.66
N ASP A 85 3.97 6.97 8.43
CA ASP A 85 3.25 7.93 9.26
C ASP A 85 1.73 7.69 9.16
N LEU A 86 1.21 7.44 7.95
CA LEU A 86 -0.20 7.05 7.74
C LEU A 86 -0.55 5.79 8.53
N LEU A 87 0.20 4.69 8.36
CA LEU A 87 -0.07 3.43 9.06
C LEU A 87 -0.02 3.58 10.59
N THR A 88 0.82 4.49 11.10
CA THR A 88 0.88 4.78 12.54
C THR A 88 -0.44 5.36 13.07
N THR A 89 -1.16 6.13 12.26
CA THR A 89 -2.47 6.68 12.63
C THR A 89 -3.61 5.67 12.48
N LEU A 90 -3.47 4.70 11.58
CA LEU A 90 -4.52 3.71 11.28
C LEU A 90 -4.46 2.45 12.16
N VAL A 91 -3.29 2.05 12.66
CA VAL A 91 -3.07 0.71 13.26
C VAL A 91 -3.95 0.38 14.47
N ASP A 92 -4.28 1.37 15.30
CA ASP A 92 -5.11 1.19 16.50
C ASP A 92 -6.53 1.77 16.30
N SER A 93 -6.88 2.19 15.08
CA SER A 93 -8.15 2.83 14.74
C SER A 93 -9.14 1.83 14.15
N GLN A 94 -10.41 1.94 14.54
CA GLN A 94 -11.50 1.18 13.91
C GLN A 94 -11.99 1.94 12.68
N LEU A 95 -11.47 1.56 11.50
CA LEU A 95 -11.73 2.28 10.26
C LEU A 95 -13.15 2.02 9.74
N SER A 96 -13.86 3.10 9.43
CA SER A 96 -15.04 3.10 8.58
C SER A 96 -14.67 3.02 7.09
N ASN A 97 -15.64 2.70 6.23
CA ASN A 97 -15.42 2.65 4.78
C ASN A 97 -14.93 4.00 4.22
N GLU A 98 -15.45 5.11 4.74
CA GLU A 98 -15.01 6.46 4.33
C GLU A 98 -13.54 6.70 4.72
N GLU A 99 -13.12 6.29 5.91
CA GLU A 99 -11.72 6.41 6.33
C GLU A 99 -10.78 5.52 5.52
N VAL A 100 -11.23 4.33 5.10
CA VAL A 100 -10.49 3.47 4.18
C VAL A 100 -10.29 4.16 2.84
N GLU A 101 -11.37 4.69 2.24
CA GLU A 101 -11.30 5.41 0.96
C GLU A 101 -10.36 6.62 1.06
N GLN A 102 -10.47 7.43 2.12
CA GLN A 102 -9.58 8.56 2.35
C GLN A 102 -8.12 8.14 2.56
N ALA A 103 -7.87 7.01 3.21
CA ALA A 103 -6.51 6.48 3.36
C ALA A 103 -5.92 6.04 2.01
N ILE A 104 -6.72 5.45 1.13
CA ILE A 104 -6.29 5.07 -0.23
C ILE A 104 -6.00 6.33 -1.06
N LEU A 105 -6.88 7.34 -1.03
CA LEU A 105 -6.63 8.62 -1.71
C LEU A 105 -5.35 9.31 -1.22
N ARG A 106 -5.04 9.23 0.08
CA ARG A 106 -3.76 9.74 0.60
C ARG A 106 -2.54 9.02 0.03
N LEU A 107 -2.63 7.71 -0.24
CA LEU A 107 -1.54 7.00 -0.92
C LEU A 107 -1.30 7.59 -2.32
N GLU A 108 -2.37 7.94 -3.04
CA GLU A 108 -2.26 8.62 -4.34
C GLU A 108 -1.66 10.03 -4.22
N ASP A 109 -2.07 10.80 -3.21
CA ASP A 109 -1.48 12.11 -2.90
C ASP A 109 0.02 12.01 -2.58
N PHE A 110 0.48 10.89 -2.00
CA PHE A 110 1.89 10.59 -1.78
C PHE A 110 2.61 10.14 -3.07
N GLY A 111 1.89 9.93 -4.16
CA GLY A 111 2.40 9.56 -5.48
C GLY A 111 2.44 8.06 -5.76
N PHE A 112 1.71 7.24 -5.00
CA PHE A 112 1.54 5.81 -5.31
C PHE A 112 0.39 5.63 -6.31
N ASP A 113 0.61 4.83 -7.35
CA ASP A 113 -0.45 4.47 -8.29
C ASP A 113 -1.18 3.24 -7.72
N THR A 114 -2.27 3.48 -6.99
CA THR A 114 -3.01 2.42 -6.28
C THR A 114 -3.90 1.56 -7.17
N LEU A 115 -4.13 1.98 -8.41
CA LEU A 115 -4.92 1.27 -9.40
C LEU A 115 -4.11 1.01 -10.68
N PRO A 116 -2.96 0.33 -10.59
CA PRO A 116 -2.01 0.22 -11.69
C PRO A 116 -2.49 -0.68 -12.85
N PHE A 117 -3.59 -1.41 -12.64
CA PHE A 117 -4.26 -2.24 -13.63
C PHE A 117 -5.43 -1.52 -14.33
N GLY A 118 -5.70 -0.27 -13.95
CA GLY A 118 -6.75 0.54 -14.54
C GLY A 118 -6.53 0.73 -16.04
N ILE A 119 -7.60 0.68 -16.81
CA ILE A 119 -7.61 1.23 -18.16
C ILE A 119 -7.41 2.73 -17.99
N GLU A 120 -6.41 3.32 -18.66
CA GLU A 120 -6.35 4.78 -18.78
C GLU A 120 -7.70 5.25 -19.34
N PHE A 121 -8.55 5.80 -18.48
CA PHE A 121 -9.75 6.46 -18.94
C PHE A 121 -9.26 7.70 -19.69
N ASN A 122 -9.08 7.56 -21.00
CA ASN A 122 -8.90 8.68 -21.91
C ASN A 122 -9.95 9.72 -21.51
N SER A 123 -9.51 10.83 -20.92
CA SER A 123 -10.34 11.96 -20.49
C SER A 123 -10.84 12.76 -21.70
N GLY A 124 -11.23 12.05 -22.76
CA GLY A 124 -11.67 12.54 -24.05
C GLY A 124 -13.05 12.00 -24.41
N ILE A 125 -13.92 11.74 -23.42
CA ILE A 125 -15.35 11.81 -23.70
C ILE A 125 -15.68 13.30 -23.77
N GLU A 126 -15.46 13.90 -24.94
CA GLU A 126 -16.29 15.02 -25.36
C GLU A 126 -17.72 14.50 -25.31
N LEU A 127 -18.46 14.90 -24.28
CA LEU A 127 -19.90 14.78 -24.29
C LEU A 127 -20.36 15.65 -25.45
N ASP A 128 -20.56 15.02 -26.60
CA ASP A 128 -21.23 15.64 -27.73
C ASP A 128 -22.51 16.27 -27.17
N LYS A 129 -22.52 17.60 -27.22
CA LYS A 129 -23.73 18.38 -27.03
C LYS A 129 -24.62 18.04 -28.22
N ASP A 130 -25.48 17.05 -28.06
CA ASP A 130 -26.62 16.89 -28.93
C ASP A 130 -27.60 18.04 -28.60
N GLU A 131 -27.36 19.18 -29.25
CA GLU A 131 -28.39 20.15 -29.57
C GLU A 131 -29.31 19.54 -30.66
N ASN A 132 -30.54 19.20 -30.30
CA ASN A 132 -31.73 19.47 -31.10
C ASN A 132 -33.02 19.29 -30.31
#